data_AF-A0A929EJP8-F1
#
_entry.id   AF-A0A929EJP8-F1
#
_cell.length_a   1.000
_cell.length_b   1.000
_cell.length_c   1.000
_cell.angle_alpha   90.00
_cell.angle_beta   90.00
_cell.angle_gamma   90.00
#
_symmetry.space_group_name_H-M   'P 1'
#
loop_
_entity.id
_entity.type
_entity.pdbx_description
1 polymer ?
#
loop_
_entity_poly.entity_id
_entity_poly.type
_entity_poly.pdbx_seq_one_letter_code
_entity_poly.pdbx_strand_id
1 'polypeptide(L)'
;MQELISNILPGLAGMPNLHPMVVHFPIALLSSFLLLEFLSIFLKSESLKTGATWMLYLGTLGTVVAVLAGFRAAGAVGHDEAVHAIMETHEHLGLTVLLISIVLSLWRILTAGRLKGTLRLIYLALAVIMVITMSFGADYGGLMVYTHGVGIKGMESSEGAAHGQSAEEVNKTPQEIEKAEHDSTPHKH
;
A
#
# COMPACT_ATOMS: atom_id res chain seq x y z
N MET A 1 -5.96 -25.21 -12.45
CA MET A 1 -6.16 -23.79 -12.85
C MET A 1 -4.92 -22.95 -12.55
N GLN A 2 -4.36 -22.99 -11.33
CA GLN A 2 -3.12 -22.27 -10.98
C GLN A 2 -1.96 -22.55 -11.95
N GLU A 3 -1.66 -23.83 -12.25
CA GLU A 3 -0.68 -24.26 -13.28
C GLU A 3 -0.78 -23.50 -14.63
N LEU A 4 -2.00 -23.28 -15.14
CA LEU A 4 -2.21 -22.58 -16.41
C LEU A 4 -1.91 -21.08 -16.29
N ILE A 5 -2.22 -20.48 -15.15
CA ILE A 5 -1.93 -19.06 -14.88
C ILE A 5 -0.41 -18.87 -14.71
N SER A 6 0.28 -19.78 -14.01
CA SER A 6 1.74 -19.74 -13.87
C SER A 6 2.47 -19.82 -15.21
N ASN A 7 1.96 -20.60 -16.16
CA ASN A 7 2.56 -20.77 -17.49
C ASN A 7 2.28 -19.61 -18.47
N ILE A 8 1.18 -18.85 -18.27
CA ILE A 8 0.80 -17.73 -19.17
C ILE A 8 1.18 -16.37 -18.57
N LEU A 9 1.04 -16.20 -17.26
CA LEU A 9 1.30 -14.95 -16.52
C LEU A 9 2.19 -15.22 -15.29
N PRO A 10 3.45 -15.67 -15.47
CA PRO A 10 4.34 -16.05 -14.36
C PRO A 10 4.57 -14.90 -13.36
N GLY A 11 4.63 -13.65 -13.82
CA GLY A 11 4.77 -12.47 -12.96
C GLY A 11 3.55 -12.21 -12.06
N LEU A 12 2.34 -12.55 -12.51
CA LEU A 12 1.12 -12.43 -11.70
C LEU A 12 1.01 -13.60 -10.70
N ALA A 13 1.41 -14.81 -11.13
CA ALA A 13 1.40 -16.00 -10.29
C ALA A 13 2.48 -15.98 -9.19
N GLY A 14 3.64 -15.35 -9.46
CA GLY A 14 4.76 -15.24 -8.52
C GLY A 14 4.67 -14.09 -7.51
N MET A 15 3.66 -13.21 -7.62
CA MET A 15 3.55 -12.01 -6.78
C MET A 15 3.00 -12.36 -5.38
N PRO A 16 3.69 -11.99 -4.28
CA PRO A 16 3.24 -12.32 -2.92
C PRO A 16 1.97 -11.57 -2.53
N ASN A 17 1.83 -10.30 -2.94
CA ASN A 17 0.71 -9.44 -2.60
C ASN A 17 0.16 -8.71 -3.83
N LEU A 18 -1.11 -8.96 -4.18
CA LEU A 18 -1.78 -8.29 -5.30
C LEU A 18 -2.28 -6.88 -4.95
N HIS A 19 -2.45 -6.57 -3.66
CA HIS A 19 -3.02 -5.30 -3.20
C HIS A 19 -2.31 -4.05 -3.76
N PRO A 20 -0.95 -3.94 -3.76
CA PRO A 20 -0.25 -2.81 -4.35
C PRO A 20 -0.54 -2.58 -5.85
N MET A 21 -0.85 -3.62 -6.63
CA MET A 21 -1.31 -3.42 -8.01
C MET A 21 -2.75 -2.88 -8.05
N VAL A 22 -3.64 -3.44 -7.24
CA VAL A 22 -5.07 -3.12 -7.28
C VAL A 22 -5.36 -1.70 -6.81
N VAL A 23 -4.61 -1.15 -5.84
CA VAL A 23 -4.82 0.23 -5.33
C VAL A 23 -4.60 1.33 -6.39
N HIS A 24 -3.83 1.08 -7.44
CA HIS A 24 -3.59 2.08 -8.49
C HIS A 24 -4.88 2.44 -9.26
N PHE A 25 -5.81 1.49 -9.40
CA PHE A 25 -7.08 1.70 -10.09
C PHE A 25 -8.00 2.72 -9.38
N PRO A 26 -8.39 2.55 -8.10
CA PRO A 26 -9.18 3.56 -7.40
C PRO A 26 -8.43 4.89 -7.27
N ILE A 27 -7.11 4.90 -7.07
CA ILE A 27 -6.31 6.15 -7.02
C ILE A 27 -6.47 6.94 -8.33
N ALA A 28 -6.26 6.31 -9.48
CA ALA A 28 -6.39 6.97 -10.78
C ALA A 28 -7.84 7.39 -11.08
N LEU A 29 -8.81 6.50 -10.82
CA LEU A 29 -10.21 6.71 -11.15
C LEU A 29 -10.88 7.76 -10.27
N LEU A 30 -10.69 7.73 -8.95
CA LEU A 30 -11.30 8.70 -8.03
C LEU A 30 -10.66 10.09 -8.15
N SER A 31 -9.36 10.17 -8.44
CA SER A 31 -8.70 11.45 -8.77
C SER A 31 -9.22 12.01 -10.10
N SER A 32 -9.38 11.16 -11.11
CA SER A 32 -9.96 11.54 -12.42
C SER A 32 -11.43 11.96 -12.29
N PHE A 33 -12.22 11.32 -11.42
CA PHE A 33 -13.57 11.78 -11.08
C PHE A 33 -13.55 13.22 -10.58
N LEU A 34 -12.72 13.54 -9.57
CA LEU A 34 -12.68 14.88 -9.01
C LEU A 34 -12.27 15.93 -10.06
N LEU A 35 -11.25 15.63 -10.87
CA LEU A 35 -10.78 16.50 -11.95
C LEU A 35 -11.87 16.73 -13.02
N LEU A 36 -12.53 15.68 -13.50
CA LEU A 36 -13.61 15.78 -14.48
C LEU A 36 -14.85 16.47 -13.90
N GLU A 37 -15.16 16.27 -12.62
CA GLU A 37 -16.26 16.94 -11.94
C GLU A 37 -16.01 18.45 -11.93
N PHE A 38 -14.83 18.92 -11.51
CA PHE A 38 -14.44 20.33 -11.59
C PHE A 38 -14.47 20.87 -13.03
N LEU A 39 -13.86 20.15 -13.98
CA LEU A 39 -13.80 20.57 -15.38
C LEU A 39 -15.21 20.67 -16.01
N SER A 40 -16.15 19.81 -15.60
CA SER A 40 -17.55 19.90 -16.00
C SER A 40 -18.24 21.17 -15.49
N ILE A 41 -17.82 21.74 -14.36
CA ILE A 41 -18.34 23.01 -13.84
C ILE A 41 -17.80 24.17 -14.69
N PHE A 42 -16.49 24.22 -14.90
CA PHE A 42 -15.83 25.30 -15.63
C PHE A 42 -16.24 25.34 -17.11
N LEU A 43 -16.26 24.18 -17.77
CA LEU A 43 -16.64 24.06 -19.19
C LEU A 43 -18.13 23.84 -19.42
N LYS A 44 -18.95 23.77 -18.35
CA LYS A 44 -20.41 23.55 -18.39
C LYS A 44 -20.83 22.34 -19.26
N SER A 45 -20.02 21.27 -19.23
CA SER A 45 -20.16 20.12 -20.12
C SER A 45 -20.78 18.91 -19.43
N GLU A 46 -22.00 18.54 -19.84
CA GLU A 46 -22.67 17.33 -19.37
C GLU A 46 -21.95 16.04 -19.81
N SER A 47 -21.15 16.07 -20.88
CA SER A 47 -20.30 14.94 -21.28
C SER A 47 -19.20 14.67 -20.25
N LEU A 48 -18.48 15.71 -19.81
CA LEU A 48 -17.47 15.58 -18.77
C LEU A 48 -18.07 15.13 -17.43
N LYS A 49 -19.26 15.62 -17.08
CA LYS A 49 -20.01 15.18 -15.90
C LYS A 49 -20.47 13.72 -16.00
N THR A 50 -20.79 13.24 -17.20
CA THR A 50 -21.07 11.82 -17.46
C THR A 50 -19.80 10.98 -17.28
N GLY A 51 -18.66 11.43 -17.81
CA GLY A 51 -17.35 10.82 -17.57
C GLY A 51 -16.99 10.75 -16.07
N ALA A 52 -17.13 11.87 -15.35
CA ALA A 52 -16.94 11.94 -13.90
C ALA A 52 -17.80 10.93 -13.14
N THR A 53 -19.07 10.76 -13.54
CA THR A 53 -19.99 9.77 -12.95
C THR A 53 -19.48 8.34 -13.11
N TRP A 54 -18.99 7.98 -14.30
CA TRP A 54 -18.42 6.65 -14.53
C TRP A 54 -17.09 6.44 -13.79
N MET A 55 -16.22 7.45 -13.74
CA MET A 55 -14.98 7.41 -12.96
C MET A 55 -15.25 7.19 -11.46
N LEU A 56 -16.30 7.84 -10.91
CA LEU A 56 -16.71 7.63 -9.52
C LEU A 56 -17.18 6.20 -9.26
N TYR A 57 -18.06 5.65 -10.10
CA TYR A 57 -18.61 4.31 -9.91
C TYR A 57 -17.54 3.22 -10.08
N LEU A 58 -16.72 3.32 -11.13
CA LEU A 58 -15.61 2.38 -11.37
C LEU A 58 -14.53 2.52 -10.30
N GLY A 59 -14.23 3.75 -9.85
CA GLY A 59 -13.31 4.00 -8.75
C GLY A 59 -13.80 3.39 -7.44
N THR A 60 -15.08 3.58 -7.09
CA THR A 60 -15.73 2.98 -5.90
C THR A 60 -15.64 1.45 -5.93
N LEU A 61 -15.96 0.83 -7.07
CA LEU A 61 -15.82 -0.61 -7.26
C LEU A 61 -14.35 -1.05 -7.14
N GLY A 62 -13.41 -0.29 -7.69
CA GLY A 62 -11.97 -0.48 -7.53
C GLY A 62 -11.54 -0.45 -6.05
N THR A 63 -12.08 0.48 -5.26
CA THR A 63 -11.80 0.58 -3.81
C THR A 63 -12.32 -0.64 -3.06
N VAL A 64 -13.51 -1.16 -3.40
CA VAL A 64 -14.03 -2.42 -2.82
C VAL A 64 -13.04 -3.57 -3.06
N VAL A 65 -12.58 -3.74 -4.30
CA VAL A 65 -11.63 -4.80 -4.65
C VAL A 65 -10.26 -4.58 -3.97
N ALA A 66 -9.80 -3.33 -3.87
CA ALA A 66 -8.56 -2.98 -3.19
C ALA A 66 -8.59 -3.29 -1.68
N VAL A 67 -9.68 -2.96 -0.99
CA VAL A 67 -9.89 -3.27 0.44
C VAL A 67 -9.94 -4.77 0.68
N LEU A 68 -10.68 -5.52 -0.15
CA LEU A 68 -10.72 -7.00 -0.06
C LEU A 68 -9.35 -7.64 -0.32
N ALA A 69 -8.57 -7.10 -1.26
CA ALA A 69 -7.18 -7.52 -1.49
C ALA A 69 -6.26 -7.15 -0.31
N GLY A 70 -6.50 -6.01 0.35
CA GLY A 70 -5.77 -5.55 1.53
C GLY A 70 -5.96 -6.45 2.73
N PHE A 71 -7.20 -6.79 3.08
CA PHE A 71 -7.49 -7.76 4.15
C PHE A 71 -6.85 -9.13 3.90
N ARG A 72 -6.83 -9.59 2.64
CA ARG A 72 -6.14 -10.83 2.26
C ARG A 72 -4.62 -10.75 2.42
N ALA A 73 -4.02 -9.58 2.18
CA ALA A 73 -2.59 -9.34 2.36
C ALA A 73 -2.21 -9.23 3.84
N ALA A 74 -3.00 -8.52 4.64
CA ALA A 74 -2.77 -8.33 6.07
C ALA A 74 -2.70 -9.68 6.83
N GLY A 75 -3.58 -10.63 6.49
CA GLY A 75 -3.54 -11.98 7.08
C GLY A 75 -2.41 -12.89 6.59
N ALA A 76 -1.50 -12.42 5.74
CA ALA A 76 -0.44 -13.20 5.11
C ALA A 76 0.99 -12.71 5.39
N VAL A 77 1.15 -11.54 6.03
CA VAL A 77 2.46 -10.92 6.30
C VAL A 77 2.75 -10.96 7.80
N GLY A 78 3.98 -11.38 8.17
CA GLY A 78 4.48 -11.20 9.53
C GLY A 78 4.98 -9.77 9.72
N HIS A 79 4.46 -9.06 10.72
CA HIS A 79 4.79 -7.66 10.97
C HIS A 79 5.02 -7.40 12.47
N ASP A 80 6.01 -6.59 12.78
CA ASP A 80 6.34 -6.19 14.15
C ASP A 80 5.41 -5.06 14.65
N GLU A 81 5.38 -4.81 15.96
CA GLU A 81 4.38 -3.94 16.61
C GLU A 81 4.36 -2.51 16.04
N ALA A 82 5.52 -1.96 15.68
CA ALA A 82 5.65 -0.65 15.04
C ALA A 82 5.05 -0.59 13.62
N VAL A 83 5.17 -1.68 12.85
CA VAL A 83 4.60 -1.78 11.49
C VAL A 83 3.09 -1.98 11.56
N HIS A 84 2.61 -2.68 12.60
CA HIS A 84 1.18 -2.93 12.80
C HIS A 84 0.36 -1.62 12.93
N ALA A 85 0.86 -0.63 13.68
CA ALA A 85 0.20 0.67 13.83
C ALA A 85 0.13 1.48 12.50
N ILE A 86 1.16 1.34 11.65
CA ILE A 86 1.18 1.95 10.30
C ILE A 86 0.15 1.25 9.40
N MET A 87 0.06 -0.09 9.48
CA MET A 87 -0.93 -0.89 8.75
C MET A 87 -2.37 -0.54 9.17
N GLU A 88 -2.66 -0.46 10.47
CA GLU A 88 -3.98 -0.06 10.98
C GLU A 88 -4.37 1.35 10.50
N THR A 89 -3.44 2.30 10.53
CA THR A 89 -3.66 3.65 10.01
C THR A 89 -3.97 3.64 8.52
N HIS A 90 -3.20 2.88 7.72
CA HIS A 90 -3.45 2.71 6.29
C HIS A 90 -4.82 2.06 6.01
N GLU A 91 -5.19 1.03 6.77
CA GLU A 91 -6.49 0.35 6.66
C GLU A 91 -7.66 1.32 6.93
N HIS A 92 -7.59 2.08 8.02
CA HIS A 92 -8.61 3.07 8.36
C HIS A 92 -8.75 4.17 7.30
N LEU A 93 -7.65 4.63 6.71
CA LEU A 93 -7.69 5.58 5.58
C LEU A 93 -8.37 4.93 4.35
N GLY A 94 -8.05 3.68 4.02
CA GLY A 94 -8.67 2.93 2.94
C GLY A 94 -10.18 2.70 3.13
N LEU A 95 -10.60 2.31 4.33
CA LEU A 95 -12.01 2.16 4.71
C LEU A 95 -12.77 3.49 4.70
N THR A 96 -12.12 4.58 5.09
CA THR A 96 -12.70 5.93 5.01
C THR A 96 -12.94 6.35 3.56
N VAL A 97 -11.98 6.11 2.66
CA VAL A 97 -12.15 6.35 1.21
C VAL A 97 -13.26 5.47 0.63
N LEU A 98 -13.36 4.20 1.04
CA LEU A 98 -14.45 3.32 0.63
C LEU A 98 -15.82 3.86 1.07
N LEU A 99 -15.97 4.24 2.33
CA LEU A 99 -17.22 4.80 2.86
C LEU A 99 -17.62 6.08 2.12
N ILE A 100 -16.69 7.02 1.94
CA ILE A 100 -16.98 8.29 1.26
C ILE A 100 -17.33 8.06 -0.23
N SER A 101 -16.60 7.18 -0.93
CA SER A 101 -16.88 6.89 -2.35
C SER A 101 -18.23 6.19 -2.56
N ILE A 102 -18.64 5.31 -1.64
CA ILE A 102 -20.00 4.74 -1.61
C ILE A 102 -21.05 5.84 -1.37
N VAL A 103 -20.86 6.70 -0.36
CA VAL A 103 -21.80 7.80 -0.06
C VAL A 103 -21.96 8.75 -1.24
N LEU A 104 -20.86 9.17 -1.88
CA LEU A 104 -20.89 10.00 -3.09
C LEU A 104 -21.59 9.29 -4.26
N SER A 105 -21.32 8.00 -4.48
CA SER A 105 -21.95 7.20 -5.52
C SER A 105 -23.48 7.08 -5.32
N LEU A 106 -23.92 6.75 -4.11
CA LEU A 106 -25.35 6.66 -3.78
C LEU A 106 -26.03 8.04 -3.89
N TRP A 107 -25.38 9.11 -3.43
CA TRP A 107 -25.90 10.48 -3.57
C TRP A 107 -26.05 10.88 -5.04
N ARG A 108 -25.07 10.54 -5.89
CA ARG A 108 -25.09 10.77 -7.34
C ARG A 108 -26.29 10.06 -8.00
N ILE A 109 -26.55 8.80 -7.63
CA ILE A 109 -27.70 8.01 -8.09
C ILE A 109 -29.02 8.63 -7.63
N LEU A 110 -29.19 8.84 -6.31
CA LEU A 110 -30.44 9.31 -5.70
C LEU A 110 -30.87 10.70 -6.18
N THR A 111 -29.91 11.55 -6.56
CA THR A 111 -30.19 12.90 -7.07
C THR A 111 -30.16 12.99 -8.59
N ALA A 112 -29.96 11.87 -9.31
CA ALA A 112 -29.74 11.81 -10.75
C ALA A 112 -28.67 12.82 -11.24
N GLY A 113 -27.66 13.10 -10.42
CA GLY A 113 -26.64 14.13 -10.67
C GLY A 113 -27.15 15.58 -10.76
N ARG A 114 -28.35 15.90 -10.26
CA ARG A 114 -28.99 17.23 -10.33
C ARG A 114 -28.82 18.07 -9.06
N LEU A 115 -27.62 18.06 -8.48
CA LEU A 115 -27.27 18.85 -7.30
C LEU A 115 -27.23 20.35 -7.58
N LYS A 116 -27.79 21.17 -6.68
CA LYS A 116 -27.84 22.63 -6.76
C LYS A 116 -27.46 23.27 -5.41
N GLY A 117 -26.99 24.52 -5.45
CA GLY A 117 -26.69 25.32 -4.27
C GLY A 117 -25.74 24.62 -3.28
N THR A 118 -26.04 24.77 -1.99
CA THR A 118 -25.24 24.23 -0.87
C THR A 118 -24.99 22.73 -0.97
N LEU A 119 -25.95 21.93 -1.46
CA LEU A 119 -25.77 20.48 -1.60
C LEU A 119 -24.67 20.12 -2.60
N ARG A 120 -24.52 20.91 -3.67
CA ARG A 120 -23.42 20.74 -4.63
C ARG A 120 -22.07 21.08 -4.00
N LEU A 121 -22.02 22.11 -3.16
CA LEU A 121 -20.81 22.50 -2.44
C LEU A 121 -20.38 21.42 -1.43
N ILE A 122 -21.32 20.86 -0.67
CA ILE A 122 -21.07 19.75 0.27
C ILE A 122 -20.55 18.52 -0.48
N TYR A 123 -21.18 18.14 -1.59
CA TYR A 123 -20.74 17.02 -2.42
C TYR A 123 -19.30 17.21 -2.95
N LEU A 124 -18.97 18.41 -3.44
CA LEU A 124 -17.61 18.72 -3.90
C LEU A 124 -16.60 18.74 -2.76
N ALA A 125 -16.94 19.30 -1.60
CA ALA A 125 -16.07 19.29 -0.43
C ALA A 125 -15.78 17.85 0.03
N LEU A 126 -16.80 17.00 0.08
CA LEU A 126 -16.65 15.58 0.42
C LEU A 126 -15.80 14.81 -0.62
N ALA A 127 -15.93 15.13 -1.91
CA ALA A 127 -15.09 14.56 -2.97
C ALA A 127 -13.62 15.02 -2.88
N VAL A 128 -13.35 16.26 -2.47
CA VAL A 128 -12.00 16.76 -2.18
C VAL A 128 -11.41 16.05 -0.95
N ILE A 129 -12.17 15.93 0.14
CA ILE A 129 -11.75 15.22 1.36
C ILE A 129 -11.38 13.77 1.02
N MET A 130 -12.21 13.07 0.24
CA MET A 130 -11.94 11.71 -0.23
C MET A 130 -10.58 11.58 -0.91
N VAL A 131 -10.24 12.47 -1.84
CA VAL A 131 -8.96 12.43 -2.55
C VAL A 131 -7.79 12.77 -1.63
N ILE A 132 -7.95 13.71 -0.69
CA ILE A 132 -6.92 14.02 0.32
C ILE A 132 -6.66 12.80 1.23
N THR A 133 -7.71 12.18 1.77
CA THR A 133 -7.60 10.95 2.59
C THR A 133 -6.95 9.82 1.80
N MET A 134 -7.28 9.68 0.52
CA MET A 134 -6.69 8.68 -0.38
C MET A 134 -5.20 8.93 -0.64
N SER A 135 -4.77 10.20 -0.76
CA SER A 135 -3.35 10.56 -0.88
C SER A 135 -2.56 10.19 0.38
N PHE A 136 -3.11 10.45 1.57
CA PHE A 136 -2.49 9.97 2.83
C PHE A 136 -2.47 8.44 2.90
N GLY A 137 -3.54 7.75 2.48
CA GLY A 137 -3.55 6.29 2.40
C GLY A 137 -2.43 5.75 1.48
N ALA A 138 -2.22 6.38 0.33
CA ALA A 138 -1.15 6.02 -0.60
C ALA A 138 0.26 6.28 -0.02
N ASP A 139 0.44 7.38 0.73
CA ASP A 139 1.70 7.71 1.41
C ASP A 139 2.08 6.67 2.48
N TYR A 140 1.14 6.31 3.37
CA TYR A 140 1.34 5.23 4.34
C TYR A 140 1.55 3.87 3.65
N GLY A 141 0.87 3.63 2.53
CA GLY A 141 1.11 2.45 1.68
C GLY A 141 2.54 2.38 1.14
N GLY A 142 3.07 3.53 0.69
CA GLY A 142 4.45 3.68 0.27
C GLY A 142 5.44 3.46 1.41
N LEU A 143 5.19 4.04 2.58
CA LEU A 143 6.03 3.88 3.78
C LEU A 143 6.19 2.39 4.17
N MET A 144 5.10 1.63 4.20
CA MET A 144 5.14 0.19 4.49
C MET A 144 6.01 -0.58 3.50
N VAL A 145 5.86 -0.34 2.19
CA VAL A 145 6.55 -1.11 1.15
C VAL A 145 8.02 -0.66 1.00
N TYR A 146 8.28 0.65 0.93
CA TYR A 146 9.60 1.19 0.59
C TYR A 146 10.52 1.42 1.79
N THR A 147 9.98 1.55 3.01
CA THR A 147 10.79 1.75 4.23
C THR A 147 10.79 0.52 5.12
N HIS A 148 9.64 -0.15 5.29
CA HIS A 148 9.51 -1.33 6.15
C HIS A 148 9.48 -2.67 5.39
N GLY A 149 9.65 -2.66 4.06
CA GLY A 149 9.77 -3.87 3.25
C GLY A 149 8.54 -4.77 3.21
N VAL A 150 7.38 -4.31 3.68
CA VAL A 150 6.15 -5.10 3.88
C VAL A 150 5.73 -5.78 2.58
N GLY A 151 5.71 -7.11 2.57
CA GLY A 151 5.33 -7.88 1.39
C GLY A 151 6.42 -7.99 0.31
N ILE A 152 7.66 -7.56 0.58
CA ILE A 152 8.82 -7.77 -0.30
C ILE A 152 9.58 -9.03 0.14
N LYS A 153 9.55 -10.03 -0.74
CA LYS A 153 10.14 -11.35 -0.53
C LYS A 153 11.66 -11.25 -0.30
N GLY A 154 12.08 -11.47 0.95
CA GLY A 154 13.49 -11.54 1.36
C GLY A 154 14.00 -10.43 2.30
N MET A 155 13.22 -9.37 2.56
CA MET A 155 13.61 -8.36 3.56
C MET A 155 13.05 -8.64 4.96
N GLU A 156 11.88 -9.30 5.05
CA GLU A 156 11.26 -9.73 6.33
C GLU A 156 12.18 -10.63 7.19
N SER A 157 13.20 -11.26 6.60
CA SER A 157 14.18 -12.09 7.31
C SER A 157 15.46 -11.36 7.75
N SER A 158 15.64 -10.07 7.41
CA SER A 158 16.92 -9.37 7.61
C SER A 158 17.01 -8.58 8.92
N GLU A 159 15.93 -7.94 9.37
CA GLU A 159 15.97 -7.09 10.57
C GLU A 159 16.10 -7.92 11.87
N GLY A 160 15.54 -9.13 11.91
CA GLY A 160 15.73 -10.06 13.02
C GLY A 160 17.17 -10.58 13.19
N ALA A 161 18.02 -10.47 12.17
CA ALA A 161 19.43 -10.86 12.22
C ALA A 161 20.37 -9.70 12.58
N ALA A 162 20.04 -8.48 12.18
CA ALA A 162 20.90 -7.30 12.33
C ALA A 162 21.11 -6.86 13.79
N HIS A 163 20.18 -7.18 14.70
CA HIS A 163 20.32 -6.88 16.13
C HIS A 163 21.02 -7.97 16.96
N GLY A 164 21.41 -9.11 16.34
CA GLY A 164 22.03 -10.24 17.05
C GLY A 164 23.55 -10.40 16.86
N GLN A 165 24.19 -9.66 15.95
CA GLN A 165 25.58 -9.88 15.55
C GLN A 165 26.45 -8.61 15.61
N SER A 166 26.66 -8.08 16.82
CA SER A 166 27.64 -7.01 17.06
C SER A 166 28.35 -7.11 18.43
N ALA A 167 28.16 -8.21 19.18
CA ALA A 167 28.58 -8.32 20.58
C ALA A 167 29.43 -9.56 20.92
N GLU A 168 29.95 -10.30 19.94
CA GLU A 168 30.75 -11.52 20.20
C GLU A 168 32.05 -11.63 19.36
N GLU A 169 32.71 -10.49 19.09
CA GLU A 169 34.09 -10.49 18.55
C GLU A 169 35.05 -9.53 19.27
N VAL A 170 34.81 -9.20 20.55
CA VAL A 170 35.77 -8.43 21.37
C VAL A 170 35.89 -8.98 22.81
N ASN A 171 36.23 -10.27 22.96
CA ASN A 171 36.88 -10.74 24.20
C ASN A 171 37.73 -12.01 24.00
N LYS A 172 38.81 -11.92 23.23
CA LYS A 172 39.93 -12.86 23.38
C LYS A 172 40.87 -12.33 24.46
N THR A 173 40.86 -12.99 25.61
CA THR A 173 41.76 -12.69 26.73
C THR A 173 43.21 -12.96 26.31
N PRO A 174 44.22 -12.15 26.72
CA PRO A 174 45.60 -12.23 26.20
C PRO A 174 46.39 -13.55 26.38
N GLN A 175 45.82 -14.60 26.98
CA GLN A 175 46.55 -15.84 27.32
C GLN A 175 46.62 -16.91 26.21
N GLU A 176 46.03 -16.67 25.04
CA GLU A 176 46.06 -17.64 23.93
C GLU A 176 47.14 -17.34 22.86
N ILE A 177 47.77 -16.16 22.91
CA ILE A 177 48.82 -15.75 21.96
C ILE A 177 50.16 -16.45 22.28
N GLU A 178 50.46 -16.68 23.56
CA GLU A 178 51.76 -17.22 24.03
C GLU A 178 51.97 -18.71 23.69
N LYS A 179 50.92 -19.44 23.27
CA LYS A 179 51.03 -20.87 22.88
C LYS A 179 51.31 -21.13 21.41
N ALA A 180 51.25 -20.12 20.54
CA ALA A 180 51.44 -20.29 19.10
C ALA A 180 52.89 -20.13 18.61
N GLU A 181 53.80 -19.58 19.44
CA GLU A 181 55.18 -19.27 19.04
C GLU A 181 56.22 -20.34 19.44
N HIS A 182 55.81 -21.41 20.15
CA HIS A 182 56.74 -22.35 20.79
C HIS A 182 56.64 -23.82 20.33
N ASP A 183 56.20 -24.09 19.08
CA ASP A 183 56.22 -25.45 18.50
C ASP A 183 56.61 -25.50 17.00
N SER A 184 57.71 -24.85 16.61
CA SER A 184 58.29 -25.05 15.28
C SER A 184 59.81 -24.84 15.20
N THR A 185 60.58 -25.62 15.96
CA THR A 185 62.00 -26.07 15.77
C THR A 185 62.51 -26.60 17.13
N PRO A 186 63.56 -27.48 17.20
CA PRO A 186 64.54 -27.86 16.19
C PRO A 186 64.31 -29.32 15.68
N HIS A 187 65.23 -30.13 15.11
CA HIS A 187 66.69 -30.01 14.97
C HIS A 187 67.26 -30.73 13.70
N LYS A 188 68.51 -31.21 13.78
CA LYS A 188 69.28 -31.90 12.73
C LYS A 188 69.56 -33.36 13.11
N HIS A 189 69.77 -34.21 12.10
CA HIS A 189 70.92 -35.11 12.04
C HIS A 189 71.45 -35.17 10.60
#